data_AF-V9R7C4-F1
#
_entry.id   AF-V9R7C4-F1
#
_cell.length_a   1.000
_cell.length_b   1.000
_cell.length_c   1.000
_cell.angle_alpha   90.00
_cell.angle_beta   90.00
_cell.angle_gamma   90.00
#
_symmetry.space_group_name_H-M   'P 1'
#
loop_
_entity.id
_entity.type
_entity.pdbx_description
1 polymer ?
#
loop_
_entity_poly.entity_id
_entity_poly.type
_entity_poly.pdbx_seq_one_letter_code
_entity_poly.pdbx_strand_id
1 'polypeptide(L)'
;MRLILLFLDGYPVLVPEKEYSYDKSNGAYYPLNPNFNGEIGQTSIKTVRFVPMHQAIFQRYCIMSSVRFELEYYFLFGKNKAGQESFLIIAVKPNSLRDFTANGLILTKKTVVIAGKVCLDKTTPEEYTIMLFNMYKSYVKLSFKQDIPRSYMLNFFNDSGELFHTQYQSTYLSHTKINVSDNNLSYIMKF
;
A
#
# COMPACT_ATOMS: atom_id res chain seq x y z
N MET A 1 -2.78 -14.25 3.27
CA MET A 1 -2.67 -13.67 1.91
C MET A 1 -1.20 -13.50 1.56
N ARG A 2 -0.74 -13.90 0.37
CA ARG A 2 0.67 -13.79 -0.03
C ARG A 2 0.80 -13.12 -1.40
N LEU A 3 1.59 -12.06 -1.45
CA LEU A 3 1.79 -11.24 -2.65
C LEU A 3 3.25 -11.10 -2.97
N ILE A 4 3.56 -10.96 -4.26
CA ILE A 4 4.91 -10.64 -4.72
C ILE A 4 4.88 -9.24 -5.34
N LEU A 5 5.89 -8.43 -5.03
CA LEU A 5 6.13 -7.21 -5.81
C LEU A 5 7.02 -7.50 -7.02
N LEU A 6 6.44 -7.40 -8.21
CA LEU A 6 7.14 -7.55 -9.49
C LEU A 6 7.13 -6.24 -10.28
N PHE A 7 8.02 -6.15 -11.28
CA PHE A 7 7.95 -5.12 -12.29
C PHE A 7 7.39 -5.73 -13.57
N LEU A 8 6.18 -5.33 -13.94
CA LEU A 8 5.51 -5.77 -15.15
C LEU A 8 5.41 -4.58 -16.10
N ASP A 9 5.97 -4.71 -17.29
CA ASP A 9 6.12 -3.63 -18.28
C ASP A 9 6.75 -2.36 -17.68
N GLY A 10 7.66 -2.55 -16.71
CA GLY A 10 8.35 -1.49 -15.97
C GLY A 10 7.53 -0.83 -14.84
N TYR A 11 6.29 -1.27 -14.61
CA TYR A 11 5.44 -0.81 -13.52
C TYR A 11 5.52 -1.73 -12.29
N PRO A 12 5.60 -1.20 -11.07
CA PRO A 12 5.52 -1.98 -9.84
C PRO A 12 4.09 -2.53 -9.68
N VAL A 13 3.97 -3.85 -9.56
CA VAL A 13 2.69 -4.54 -9.41
C VAL A 13 2.79 -5.52 -8.24
N LEU A 14 1.81 -5.48 -7.34
CA LEU A 14 1.58 -6.54 -6.37
C LEU A 14 0.77 -7.63 -7.06
N VAL A 15 1.33 -8.83 -7.17
CA VAL A 15 0.66 -9.97 -7.79
C VAL A 15 0.41 -11.08 -6.77
N PRO A 16 -0.66 -11.88 -6.91
CA PRO A 16 -0.87 -13.04 -6.05
C PRO A 16 0.22 -14.08 -6.29
N GLU A 17 0.91 -14.53 -5.24
CA GLU A 17 2.02 -15.49 -5.38
C GLU A 17 1.61 -16.78 -6.09
N LYS A 18 0.38 -17.24 -5.85
CA LYS A 18 -0.18 -18.47 -6.45
C LYS A 18 -0.25 -18.46 -7.99
N GLU A 19 -0.21 -17.29 -8.62
CA GLU A 19 -0.31 -17.15 -10.08
C GLU A 19 1.10 -17.14 -10.74
N TYR A 20 2.16 -17.26 -9.95
CA TYR A 20 3.54 -17.18 -10.41
C TYR A 20 4.37 -18.35 -9.87
N SER A 21 5.32 -18.81 -10.68
CA SER A 21 6.33 -19.77 -10.26
C SER A 21 7.71 -19.15 -10.30
N TYR A 22 8.62 -19.65 -9.47
CA TYR A 22 9.97 -19.13 -9.33
C TYR A 22 10.97 -20.06 -10.02
N ASP A 23 11.69 -19.53 -11.00
CA ASP A 23 12.84 -20.22 -11.61
C ASP A 23 14.10 -19.85 -10.83
N LYS A 24 14.65 -20.84 -10.10
CA LYS A 24 15.89 -20.69 -9.34
C LYS A 24 17.10 -20.45 -10.27
N SER A 25 17.07 -20.99 -11.49
CA SER A 25 18.17 -20.93 -12.45
C SER A 25 18.37 -19.50 -12.94
N ASN A 26 17.26 -18.80 -13.22
CA ASN A 26 17.24 -17.42 -13.70
C ASN A 26 17.00 -16.39 -12.58
N GLY A 27 16.73 -16.85 -11.35
CA GLY A 27 16.46 -15.98 -10.21
C GLY A 27 15.21 -15.11 -10.37
N ALA A 28 14.24 -15.55 -11.16
CA ALA A 28 13.08 -14.76 -11.59
C ALA A 28 11.75 -15.50 -11.41
N TYR A 29 10.68 -14.73 -11.22
CA TYR A 29 9.33 -15.26 -11.30
C TYR A 29 8.86 -15.32 -12.74
N TYR A 30 7.89 -16.17 -13.04
CA TYR A 30 7.18 -16.20 -14.32
C TYR A 30 5.71 -16.52 -14.08
N PRO A 31 4.79 -15.95 -14.89
CA PRO A 31 3.37 -16.23 -14.74
C PRO A 31 3.07 -17.70 -15.07
N LEU A 32 2.22 -18.34 -14.27
CA LEU A 32 1.71 -19.68 -14.55
C LEU A 32 0.62 -19.67 -15.65
N ASN A 33 -0.09 -18.55 -15.77
CA ASN A 33 -1.09 -18.36 -16.80
C ASN A 33 -0.42 -17.83 -18.09
N PRO A 34 -0.44 -18.59 -19.20
CA PRO A 34 0.16 -18.16 -20.46
C PRO A 34 -0.57 -16.99 -21.14
N ASN A 35 -1.80 -16.67 -20.72
CA ASN A 35 -2.55 -15.50 -21.20
C ASN A 35 -2.19 -14.21 -20.43
N PHE A 36 -1.14 -14.24 -19.62
CA PHE A 36 -0.67 -13.06 -18.90
C PHE A 36 0.11 -12.14 -19.85
N ASN A 37 -0.47 -10.98 -20.16
CA ASN A 37 0.05 -10.06 -21.18
C ASN A 37 1.19 -9.14 -20.71
N GLY A 38 1.64 -9.24 -19.45
CA GLY A 38 2.71 -8.39 -18.93
C GLY A 38 4.07 -9.08 -18.99
N GLU A 39 5.04 -8.46 -19.64
CA GLU A 39 6.43 -8.92 -19.60
C GLU A 39 7.08 -8.46 -18.29
N ILE A 40 7.99 -9.26 -17.73
CA ILE A 40 8.79 -8.81 -16.59
C ILE A 40 9.78 -7.77 -17.11
N GLY A 41 9.37 -6.51 -16.98
CA GLY A 41 10.06 -5.37 -17.59
C GLY A 41 11.17 -4.81 -16.71
N GLN A 42 12.08 -4.08 -17.36
CA GLN A 42 13.12 -3.33 -16.67
C GLN A 42 12.54 -2.17 -15.86
N THR A 43 13.21 -1.83 -14.76
CA THR A 43 12.79 -0.75 -13.87
C THR A 43 12.99 0.62 -14.56
N SER A 44 12.25 1.63 -14.11
CA SER A 44 12.40 3.00 -14.58
C SER A 44 12.75 3.93 -13.41
N ILE A 45 13.24 5.13 -13.71
CA ILE A 45 13.51 6.17 -12.68
C ILE A 45 12.28 6.42 -11.81
N LYS A 46 11.07 6.34 -12.39
CA LYS A 46 9.80 6.54 -11.67
C LYS A 46 9.51 5.44 -10.65
N THR A 47 10.17 4.29 -10.78
CA THR A 47 9.91 3.08 -10.01
C THR A 47 11.10 2.65 -9.14
N VAL A 48 12.18 3.44 -9.15
CA VAL A 48 13.42 3.19 -8.40
C VAL A 48 13.21 2.94 -6.90
N ARG A 49 12.23 3.60 -6.28
CA ARG A 49 11.90 3.41 -4.86
C ARG A 49 11.42 1.99 -4.52
N PHE A 50 10.96 1.25 -5.52
CA PHE A 50 10.47 -0.13 -5.35
C PHE A 50 11.54 -1.18 -5.64
N VAL A 51 12.67 -0.78 -6.25
CA VAL A 51 13.75 -1.71 -6.65
C VAL A 51 14.28 -2.53 -5.47
N PRO A 52 14.52 -1.96 -4.28
CA PRO A 52 14.99 -2.75 -3.13
C PRO A 52 13.99 -3.82 -2.67
N MET A 53 12.71 -3.65 -3.01
CA MET A 53 11.63 -4.57 -2.67
C MET A 53 11.25 -5.48 -3.84
N HIS A 54 12.00 -5.46 -4.96
CA HIS A 54 11.73 -6.36 -6.06
C HIS A 54 11.74 -7.82 -5.58
N GLN A 55 10.74 -8.58 -5.99
CA GLN A 55 10.51 -9.96 -5.55
C GLN A 55 10.26 -10.12 -4.04
N ALA A 56 9.95 -9.03 -3.32
CA ALA A 56 9.51 -9.13 -1.93
C ALA A 56 8.16 -9.84 -1.85
N ILE A 57 8.10 -10.82 -0.96
CA ILE A 57 6.87 -11.55 -0.64
C ILE A 57 6.25 -10.91 0.61
N PHE A 58 5.11 -10.27 0.44
CA PHE A 58 4.29 -9.71 1.51
C PHE A 58 3.30 -10.76 2.00
N GLN A 59 3.43 -11.15 3.26
CA GLN A 59 2.69 -12.29 3.85
C GLN A 59 1.91 -11.93 5.11
N ARG A 60 2.28 -10.85 5.79
CA ARG A 60 1.55 -10.27 6.92
C ARG A 60 1.02 -8.92 6.51
N TYR A 61 -0.12 -8.53 7.06
CA TYR A 61 -0.68 -7.22 6.85
C TYR A 61 -1.49 -6.73 8.04
N CYS A 62 -1.61 -5.42 8.18
CA CYS A 62 -2.58 -4.78 9.04
C CYS A 62 -3.44 -3.82 8.21
N ILE A 63 -4.67 -3.60 8.65
CA ILE A 63 -5.61 -2.69 7.99
C ILE A 63 -5.92 -1.55 8.94
N MET A 64 -5.81 -0.31 8.48
CA MET A 64 -6.43 0.83 9.12
C MET A 64 -7.67 1.24 8.33
N SER A 65 -8.81 1.33 9.01
CA SER A 65 -10.07 1.77 8.44
C SER A 65 -10.81 2.74 9.35
N SER A 66 -11.77 3.46 8.77
CA SER A 66 -12.72 4.29 9.49
C SER A 66 -14.05 4.26 8.78
N VAL A 67 -15.15 4.26 9.52
CA VAL A 67 -16.52 4.29 8.94
C VAL A 67 -16.78 5.56 8.11
N ARG A 68 -15.98 6.62 8.31
CA ARG A 68 -16.06 7.89 7.57
C ARG A 68 -14.99 8.01 6.48
N PHE A 69 -14.17 6.99 6.28
CA PHE A 69 -13.13 6.98 5.25
C PHE A 69 -13.60 6.30 3.97
N GLU A 70 -13.33 6.96 2.85
CA GLU A 70 -13.57 6.40 1.51
C GLU A 70 -12.50 5.37 1.11
N LEU A 71 -11.41 5.25 1.90
CA LEU A 71 -10.28 4.39 1.64
C LEU A 71 -9.89 3.58 2.88
N GLU A 72 -9.45 2.36 2.66
CA GLU A 72 -8.75 1.53 3.62
C GLU A 72 -7.25 1.59 3.35
N TYR A 73 -6.46 1.59 4.43
CA TYR A 73 -5.01 1.61 4.33
C TYR A 73 -4.46 0.25 4.76
N TYR A 74 -3.72 -0.39 3.85
CA TYR A 74 -3.09 -1.67 4.11
C TYR A 74 -1.60 -1.44 4.37
N PHE A 75 -1.14 -1.95 5.50
CA PHE A 75 0.26 -1.99 5.89
C PHE A 75 0.75 -3.39 5.60
N LEU A 76 1.45 -3.56 4.48
CA LEU A 76 1.95 -4.85 4.03
C LEU A 76 3.37 -5.06 4.54
N PHE A 77 3.66 -6.23 5.10
CA PHE A 77 4.97 -6.61 5.60
C PHE A 77 5.48 -7.86 4.92
N GLY A 78 6.73 -7.82 4.47
CA GLY A 78 7.32 -8.86 3.66
C GLY A 78 8.83 -8.87 3.69
N LYS A 79 9.41 -9.83 2.97
CA LYS A 79 10.87 -9.95 2.80
C LYS A 79 11.21 -10.22 1.34
N ASN A 80 12.29 -9.62 0.86
CA ASN A 80 12.88 -10.01 -0.43
C ASN A 80 13.70 -11.30 -0.30
N LYS A 81 14.18 -11.82 -1.42
CA LYS A 81 14.97 -13.07 -1.47
C LYS A 81 16.29 -12.99 -0.71
N ALA A 82 16.84 -11.79 -0.52
CA ALA A 82 18.01 -11.54 0.31
C ALA A 82 17.69 -11.52 1.82
N GLY A 83 16.45 -11.80 2.21
CA GLY A 83 16.00 -11.79 3.60
C GLY A 83 15.76 -10.39 4.16
N GLN A 84 15.90 -9.33 3.34
CA GLN A 84 15.70 -7.96 3.80
C GLN A 84 14.20 -7.69 3.97
N GLU A 85 13.83 -7.24 5.16
CA GLU A 85 12.45 -6.93 5.48
C GLU A 85 12.03 -5.58 4.87
N SER A 86 10.79 -5.53 4.43
CA SER A 86 10.22 -4.39 3.72
C SER A 86 8.77 -4.17 4.10
N PHE A 87 8.35 -2.92 4.04
CA PHE A 87 6.96 -2.54 4.20
C PHE A 87 6.45 -1.73 3.02
N LEU A 88 5.15 -1.81 2.80
CA LEU A 88 4.43 -1.05 1.80
C LEU A 88 3.08 -0.61 2.37
N ILE A 89 2.82 0.70 2.36
CA ILE A 89 1.54 1.29 2.74
C ILE A 89 0.79 1.68 1.48
N ILE A 90 -0.36 1.03 1.26
CA ILE A 90 -1.27 1.35 0.16
C ILE A 90 -2.62 1.83 0.67
N ALA A 91 -3.25 2.71 -0.10
CA ALA A 91 -4.62 3.14 0.10
C ALA A 91 -5.48 2.60 -1.05
N VAL A 92 -6.52 1.85 -0.71
CA VAL A 92 -7.45 1.22 -1.67
C VAL A 92 -8.89 1.45 -1.22
N LYS A 93 -9.85 1.18 -2.10
CA LYS A 93 -11.26 1.28 -1.71
C LYS A 93 -11.59 0.18 -0.69
N PRO A 94 -12.55 0.41 0.22
CA PRO A 94 -13.04 -0.61 1.12
C PRO A 94 -13.46 -1.86 0.36
N ASN A 95 -13.19 -3.03 0.94
CA ASN A 95 -13.51 -4.34 0.36
C ASN A 95 -12.77 -4.69 -0.95
N SER A 96 -11.74 -3.93 -1.35
CA SER A 96 -10.89 -4.27 -2.50
C SER A 96 -9.94 -5.45 -2.26
N LEU A 97 -9.88 -5.99 -1.04
CA LEU A 97 -8.99 -7.10 -0.66
C LEU A 97 -9.15 -8.33 -1.58
N ARG A 98 -10.41 -8.71 -1.86
CA ARG A 98 -10.73 -9.86 -2.72
C ARG A 98 -10.25 -9.64 -4.16
N ASP A 99 -10.46 -8.44 -4.69
CA ASP A 99 -10.09 -8.11 -6.06
C ASP A 99 -8.57 -8.15 -6.22
N PHE A 100 -7.86 -7.51 -5.30
CA PHE A 100 -6.41 -7.46 -5.37
C PHE A 100 -5.75 -8.84 -5.13
N THR A 101 -6.36 -9.73 -4.34
CA THR A 101 -5.86 -11.12 -4.17
C THR A 101 -6.16 -12.03 -5.36
N ALA A 102 -7.11 -11.65 -6.23
CA ALA A 102 -7.40 -12.36 -7.46
C ALA A 102 -6.62 -11.81 -8.65
N ASN A 103 -6.55 -10.49 -8.79
CA ASN A 103 -6.10 -9.80 -10.00
C ASN A 103 -4.79 -9.01 -9.80
N GLY A 104 -4.28 -8.93 -8.58
CA GLY A 104 -3.16 -8.07 -8.24
C GLY A 104 -3.53 -6.58 -8.16
N LEU A 105 -2.52 -5.73 -8.01
CA LEU A 105 -2.67 -4.27 -7.90
C LEU A 105 -1.46 -3.56 -8.50
N ILE A 106 -1.71 -2.72 -9.51
CA ILE A 106 -0.71 -1.81 -10.05
C ILE A 106 -0.46 -0.68 -9.05
N LEU A 107 0.80 -0.50 -8.65
CA LEU A 107 1.19 0.52 -7.70
C LEU A 107 1.41 1.86 -8.41
N THR A 108 0.56 2.83 -8.09
CA THR A 108 0.57 4.18 -8.66
C THR A 108 0.86 5.22 -7.59
N LYS A 109 1.06 6.48 -8.00
CA LYS A 109 1.15 7.60 -7.05
C LYS A 109 -0.14 7.84 -6.25
N LYS A 110 -1.29 7.31 -6.70
CA LYS A 110 -2.57 7.45 -6.01
C LYS A 110 -2.79 6.33 -4.99
N THR A 111 -2.28 5.13 -5.26
CA THR A 111 -2.47 3.95 -4.42
C THR A 111 -1.36 3.79 -3.38
N VAL A 112 -0.13 4.22 -3.68
CA VAL A 112 0.99 4.10 -2.72
C VAL A 112 1.13 5.34 -1.88
N VAL A 113 1.02 5.16 -0.57
CA VAL A 113 1.34 6.19 0.43
C VAL A 113 2.85 6.26 0.59
N ILE A 114 3.49 5.15 0.97
CA ILE A 114 4.93 5.04 1.17
C ILE A 114 5.39 3.59 1.16
N ALA A 115 6.67 3.37 0.93
CA ALA A 115 7.30 2.07 1.03
C ALA A 115 8.74 2.23 1.53
N GLY A 116 9.28 1.19 2.17
CA GLY A 116 10.62 1.26 2.73
C GLY A 116 11.08 -0.06 3.35
N LYS A 117 12.24 0.01 4.00
CA LYS A 117 12.80 -1.09 4.77
C LYS A 117 12.23 -1.10 6.18
N VAL A 118 12.19 -2.29 6.76
CA VAL A 118 11.69 -2.54 8.11
C VAL A 118 12.74 -3.34 8.89
N CYS A 119 12.71 -3.24 10.21
CA CYS A 119 13.45 -4.09 11.14
C CYS A 119 12.44 -4.59 12.18
N LEU A 120 11.80 -5.74 11.95
CA LEU A 120 10.83 -6.39 12.85
C LEU A 120 11.51 -7.21 13.95
N ASP A 121 12.83 -7.17 14.08
CA ASP A 121 13.66 -8.04 14.92
C ASP A 121 13.13 -8.20 16.35
N LYS A 122 12.46 -7.15 16.87
CA LYS A 122 11.86 -7.11 18.21
C LYS A 122 10.45 -6.52 18.24
N THR A 123 9.79 -6.38 17.08
CA THR A 123 8.56 -5.60 16.97
C THR A 123 7.54 -6.34 16.12
N THR A 124 6.33 -6.47 16.65
CA THR A 124 5.22 -7.11 15.94
C THR A 124 4.75 -6.24 14.76
N PRO A 125 4.15 -6.84 13.70
CA PRO A 125 3.49 -6.07 12.65
C PRO A 125 2.50 -5.03 13.18
N GLU A 126 1.79 -5.35 14.27
CA GLU A 126 0.82 -4.49 14.95
C GLU A 126 1.49 -3.24 15.54
N GLU A 127 2.53 -3.42 16.36
CA GLU A 127 3.28 -2.30 16.95
C GLU A 127 3.94 -1.45 15.86
N TYR A 128 4.51 -2.10 14.85
CA TYR A 128 5.17 -1.40 13.75
C TYR A 128 4.15 -0.63 12.88
N THR A 129 2.93 -1.14 12.74
CA THR A 129 1.83 -0.43 12.05
C THR A 129 1.48 0.88 12.75
N ILE A 130 1.37 0.87 14.08
CA ILE A 130 1.09 2.09 14.86
C ILE A 130 2.23 3.09 14.69
N MET A 131 3.48 2.63 14.75
CA MET A 131 4.65 3.47 14.54
C MET A 131 4.67 4.09 13.12
N LEU A 132 4.47 3.27 12.08
CA LEU A 132 4.43 3.70 10.69
C LEU A 132 3.31 4.71 10.44
N PHE A 133 2.12 4.47 10.99
CA PHE A 133 1.04 5.42 10.88
C PHE A 133 1.44 6.78 11.47
N ASN A 134 1.95 6.81 12.70
CA ASN A 134 2.31 8.06 13.34
C ASN A 134 3.42 8.81 12.59
N MET A 135 4.37 8.08 11.99
CA MET A 135 5.44 8.66 11.18
C MET A 135 4.94 9.26 9.85
N TYR A 136 3.94 8.62 9.23
CA TYR A 136 3.54 8.92 7.84
C TYR A 136 2.11 9.42 7.68
N LYS A 137 1.36 9.65 8.76
CA LYS A 137 -0.03 10.13 8.70
C LYS A 137 -0.19 11.46 7.96
N SER A 138 0.83 12.31 7.94
CA SER A 138 0.83 13.58 7.18
C SER A 138 0.87 13.40 5.65
N TYR A 139 1.17 12.18 5.18
CA TYR A 139 1.08 11.81 3.76
C TYR A 139 -0.31 11.33 3.36
N VAL A 140 -1.19 11.05 4.33
CA VAL A 140 -2.60 10.81 4.07
C VAL A 140 -3.26 12.14 3.67
N LYS A 141 -3.70 12.21 2.41
CA LYS A 141 -4.39 13.37 1.84
C LYS A 141 -5.85 13.02 1.60
N LEU A 142 -6.73 13.82 2.16
CA LEU A 142 -8.18 13.69 2.02
C LEU A 142 -8.70 14.91 1.27
N SER A 143 -9.54 14.71 0.26
CA SER A 143 -10.08 15.80 -0.57
C SER A 143 -11.53 16.05 -0.20
N PHE A 144 -11.87 17.30 0.10
CA PHE A 144 -13.25 17.69 0.44
C PHE A 144 -13.70 18.94 -0.32
N LYS A 145 -15.01 19.16 -0.33
CA LYS A 145 -15.64 20.36 -0.90
C LYS A 145 -15.67 21.56 0.07
N GLN A 146 -15.25 21.37 1.32
CA GLN A 146 -15.30 22.38 2.37
C GLN A 146 -14.05 22.29 3.26
N ASP A 147 -13.60 23.44 3.76
CA ASP A 147 -12.56 23.58 4.79
C ASP A 147 -13.14 23.41 6.19
N ILE A 148 -13.54 22.18 6.52
CA ILE A 148 -14.02 21.87 7.87
C ILE A 148 -13.15 20.73 8.42
N PRO A 149 -12.36 20.98 9.47
CA PRO A 149 -11.69 19.94 10.23
C PRO A 149 -12.67 18.85 10.66
N ARG A 150 -12.29 17.59 10.47
CA ARG A 150 -13.07 16.43 10.91
C ARG A 150 -12.24 15.55 11.81
N SER A 151 -12.87 15.00 12.83
CA SER A 151 -12.29 13.97 13.68
C SER A 151 -12.72 12.59 13.22
N TYR A 152 -11.76 11.68 13.17
CA TYR A 152 -11.91 10.30 12.73
C TYR A 152 -11.52 9.37 13.87
N MET A 153 -12.33 8.33 14.08
CA MET A 153 -11.94 7.15 14.82
C MET A 153 -11.32 6.17 13.81
N LEU A 154 -10.04 5.88 13.99
CA LEU A 154 -9.25 4.99 13.14
C LEU A 154 -9.06 3.67 13.87
N ASN A 155 -9.59 2.61 13.28
CA ASN A 155 -9.53 1.25 13.80
C ASN A 155 -8.45 0.46 13.06
N PHE A 156 -7.66 -0.32 13.81
CA PHE A 156 -6.55 -1.11 13.28
C PHE A 156 -6.79 -2.59 13.50
N PHE A 157 -6.77 -3.35 12.41
CA PHE A 157 -7.03 -4.78 12.40
C PHE A 157 -5.79 -5.53 11.92
N ASN A 158 -5.47 -6.66 12.57
CA ASN A 158 -4.41 -7.56 12.11
C ASN A 158 -4.93 -8.48 10.99
N ASP A 159 -4.06 -9.37 10.50
CA ASP A 159 -4.40 -10.30 9.42
C ASP A 159 -5.32 -11.45 9.83
N SER A 160 -5.57 -11.62 11.13
CA SER A 160 -6.61 -12.48 11.70
C SER A 160 -7.98 -11.78 11.78
N GLY A 161 -8.04 -10.48 11.48
CA GLY A 161 -9.25 -9.66 11.60
C GLY A 161 -9.51 -9.12 13.01
N GLU A 162 -8.57 -9.26 13.94
CA GLU A 162 -8.71 -8.78 15.31
C GLU A 162 -8.40 -7.29 15.39
N LEU A 163 -9.28 -6.53 16.05
CA LEU A 163 -9.05 -5.13 16.38
C LEU A 163 -7.99 -5.05 17.48
N PHE A 164 -6.80 -4.55 17.16
CA PHE A 164 -5.70 -4.43 18.12
C PHE A 164 -5.43 -3.00 18.58
N HIS A 165 -5.91 -1.99 17.84
CA HIS A 165 -5.72 -0.60 18.21
C HIS A 165 -6.84 0.31 17.70
N THR A 166 -7.12 1.37 18.44
CA THR A 166 -8.02 2.46 18.03
C THR A 166 -7.39 3.78 18.42
N GLN A 167 -7.39 4.74 17.50
CA GLN A 167 -6.92 6.09 17.77
C GLN A 167 -7.86 7.12 17.15
N TYR A 168 -7.89 8.31 17.75
CA TYR A 168 -8.64 9.44 17.22
C TYR A 168 -7.69 10.43 16.57
N GLN A 169 -7.99 10.84 15.35
CA GLN A 169 -7.19 11.82 14.62
C GLN A 169 -8.09 12.89 14.00
N SER A 170 -7.70 14.14 14.17
CA SER A 170 -8.36 15.29 13.55
C SER A 170 -7.59 15.73 12.33
N THR A 171 -8.29 16.20 11.31
CA THR A 171 -7.66 16.72 10.11
C THR A 171 -7.53 18.23 10.13
N TYR A 172 -6.47 18.78 9.57
CA TYR A 172 -6.32 20.20 9.29
C TYR A 172 -6.17 20.47 7.80
N LEU A 173 -6.50 21.69 7.38
CA LEU A 173 -6.30 22.12 6.00
C LEU A 173 -4.80 22.20 5.70
N SER A 174 -4.37 21.50 4.65
CA SER A 174 -3.00 21.60 4.15
C SER A 174 -2.89 22.61 3.02
N HIS A 175 -3.78 22.53 2.03
CA HIS A 175 -3.80 23.43 0.89
C HIS A 175 -5.12 23.28 0.13
N THR A 176 -5.44 24.27 -0.68
CA THR A 176 -6.52 24.18 -1.65
C THR A 176 -5.98 23.77 -3.01
N LYS A 177 -6.82 23.09 -3.78
CA LYS A 177 -6.53 22.72 -5.16
C LYS A 177 -7.73 23.11 -6.02
N ILE A 178 -7.48 23.96 -7.00
CA ILE A 178 -8.46 24.34 -8.02
C ILE A 178 -8.25 23.41 -9.22
N ASN A 179 -9.29 22.72 -9.63
CA ASN A 179 -9.28 22.00 -10.89
C ASN A 179 -9.67 22.97 -12.02
N VAL A 180 -8.71 23.25 -12.90
CA VAL A 180 -8.84 24.31 -13.92
C VAL A 180 -9.89 23.93 -14.99
N SER A 181 -10.13 22.63 -15.22
CA SER A 181 -11.05 22.17 -16.26
C SER A 181 -12.53 22.39 -15.94
N ASP A 182 -12.90 22.41 -14.66
CA ASP A 182 -14.29 22.52 -14.18
C ASP A 182 -14.47 23.61 -13.12
N ASN A 183 -13.41 24.39 -12.86
CA ASN A 183 -13.32 25.42 -11.83
C ASN A 183 -13.70 24.94 -10.41
N ASN A 184 -13.59 23.62 -10.14
CA ASN A 184 -13.95 23.07 -8.85
C ASN A 184 -12.82 23.27 -7.83
N LEU A 185 -13.17 23.92 -6.72
CA LEU A 185 -12.30 24.07 -5.56
C LEU A 185 -12.38 22.80 -4.69
N SER A 186 -11.22 22.24 -4.38
CA SER A 186 -11.06 21.13 -3.45
C SER A 186 -10.14 21.55 -2.30
N TYR A 187 -10.50 21.15 -1.10
CA TYR A 187 -9.75 21.39 0.13
C TYR A 187 -9.03 20.11 0.49
N ILE A 188 -7.70 20.14 0.47
CA ILE A 188 -6.85 18.99 0.76
C ILE A 188 -6.49 19.03 2.24
N MET A 189 -7.09 18.11 2.99
CA MET A 189 -6.89 17.94 4.42
C MET A 189 -5.86 16.85 4.70
N LYS A 190 -5.17 16.96 5.83
CA LYS A 190 -4.19 16.00 6.34
C LYS A 190 -4.42 15.72 7.81
N PHE A 191 -3.85 14.62 8.30
CA PHE A 191 -3.67 14.35 9.73
C PHE A 191 -2.43 15.03 10.30
#